data_AF-A0A7W3JLL4-F1
#
_entry.id   AF-A0A7W3JLL4-F1
#
_cell.length_a   1.000
_cell.length_b   1.000
_cell.length_c   1.000
_cell.angle_alpha   90.00
_cell.angle_beta   90.00
_cell.angle_gamma   90.00
#
_symmetry.space_group_name_H-M   'P 1'
#
loop_
_entity.id
_entity.type
_entity.pdbx_description
1 polymer ?
#
loop_
_entity_poly.entity_id
_entity_poly.type
_entity_poly.pdbx_seq_one_letter_code
_entity_poly.pdbx_strand_id
1 'polypeptide(L)'
;MSDVVVNIDVITDDAENMWEDASERLIDAKGALPEIATPDFSSAFDAAALSAAYNGAVKALSAYLDGGSTEFLKFEKNLLEAAIVYGEAHGMTDAEIAALEGEIDV
;
A
#
# COMPACT_ATOMS: atom_id res chain seq x y z
N MET A 1 -2.81 -30.96 -17.03
CA MET A 1 -2.60 -29.80 -16.13
C MET A 1 -3.23 -30.18 -14.80
N SER A 2 -2.59 -29.90 -13.66
CA SER A 2 -3.29 -30.09 -12.37
C SER A 2 -4.43 -29.09 -12.31
N ASP A 3 -5.63 -29.54 -11.95
CA ASP A 3 -6.77 -28.65 -11.72
C ASP A 3 -6.47 -27.81 -10.48
N VAL A 4 -5.82 -26.66 -10.69
CA VAL A 4 -5.67 -25.63 -9.67
C VAL A 4 -7.02 -24.96 -9.58
N VAL A 5 -7.79 -25.35 -8.56
CA VAL A 5 -9.01 -24.64 -8.18
C VAL A 5 -8.57 -23.36 -7.47
N VAL A 6 -8.84 -22.22 -8.09
CA VAL A 6 -8.59 -20.92 -7.48
C VAL A 6 -9.78 -20.60 -6.59
N ASN A 7 -9.52 -20.35 -5.30
CA ASN A 7 -10.56 -19.90 -4.38
C ASN A 7 -10.65 -18.38 -4.47
N ILE A 8 -11.69 -17.89 -5.16
CA ILE A 8 -11.91 -16.46 -5.37
C ILE A 8 -12.05 -15.72 -4.05
N ASP A 9 -12.81 -16.29 -3.10
CA ASP A 9 -13.03 -15.68 -1.78
C ASP A 9 -11.71 -15.42 -1.04
N VAL A 10 -10.72 -16.32 -1.18
CA VAL A 10 -9.41 -16.15 -0.56
C VAL A 10 -8.58 -15.08 -1.26
N ILE A 11 -8.67 -14.97 -2.58
CA ILE A 11 -7.94 -13.96 -3.33
C ILE A 11 -8.49 -12.56 -3.06
N THR A 12 -9.81 -12.42 -2.97
CA THR A 12 -10.47 -11.15 -2.66
C THR A 12 -10.23 -10.76 -1.20
N ASP A 13 -10.30 -11.72 -0.27
CA ASP A 13 -9.96 -11.48 1.16
C ASP A 13 -8.50 -11.05 1.34
N ASP A 14 -7.55 -11.70 0.64
CA ASP A 14 -6.15 -11.27 0.66
C ASP A 14 -5.97 -9.87 0.05
N ALA A 15 -6.67 -9.56 -1.05
CA ALA A 15 -6.62 -8.25 -1.71
C ALA A 15 -7.04 -7.14 -0.73
N GLU A 16 -8.26 -7.22 -0.23
CA GLU A 16 -8.89 -6.20 0.61
C GLU A 16 -8.26 -6.20 2.01
N ASN A 17 -8.27 -7.34 2.72
CA ASN A 17 -7.97 -7.34 4.16
C ASN A 17 -6.48 -7.42 4.48
N MET A 18 -5.60 -7.79 3.54
CA MET A 18 -4.17 -7.89 3.81
C MET A 18 -3.37 -6.78 3.14
N TRP A 19 -3.62 -6.49 1.85
CA TRP A 19 -2.77 -5.57 1.10
C TRP A 19 -3.22 -4.11 1.23
N GLU A 20 -4.52 -3.84 1.26
CA GLU A 20 -5.04 -2.52 1.62
C GLU A 20 -4.59 -2.16 3.05
N ASP A 21 -4.82 -3.08 4.00
CA ASP A 21 -4.43 -2.98 5.41
C ASP A 21 -2.91 -2.74 5.58
N ALA A 22 -2.08 -3.38 4.76
CA ALA A 22 -0.64 -3.15 4.74
C ALA A 22 -0.27 -1.78 4.17
N SER A 23 -1.01 -1.30 3.15
CA SER A 23 -0.86 0.05 2.59
C SER A 23 -1.18 1.12 3.64
N GLU A 24 -2.30 0.96 4.35
CA GLU A 24 -2.71 1.88 5.42
C GLU A 24 -1.66 1.96 6.54
N ARG A 25 -1.09 0.83 6.95
CA ARG A 25 -0.02 0.80 7.96
C ARG A 25 1.23 1.59 7.53
N LEU A 26 1.54 1.64 6.23
CA LEU A 26 2.65 2.46 5.72
C LEU A 26 2.30 3.95 5.74
N ILE A 27 1.05 4.31 5.47
CA ILE A 27 0.55 5.69 5.59
C ILE A 27 0.60 6.13 7.06
N ASP A 28 0.17 5.29 8.00
CA ASP A 28 0.24 5.56 9.43
C ASP A 28 1.69 5.71 9.91
N ALA A 29 2.59 4.83 9.46
CA ALA A 29 4.01 4.92 9.77
C ALA A 29 4.62 6.24 9.26
N LYS A 30 4.17 6.73 8.10
CA LYS A 30 4.56 8.04 7.56
C LYS A 30 4.00 9.18 8.42
N GLY A 31 2.73 9.09 8.84
CA GLY A 31 2.09 10.07 9.72
C GLY A 31 2.76 10.17 11.10
N ALA A 32 3.40 9.09 11.56
CA ALA A 32 4.18 9.04 12.79
C ALA A 32 5.62 9.58 12.65
N LEU A 33 6.05 9.98 11.44
CA LEU A 33 7.40 10.53 11.25
C LEU A 33 7.56 11.82 12.07
N PRO A 34 8.67 11.95 12.83
CA PRO A 34 8.85 13.07 13.73
C PRO A 34 9.01 14.39 12.96
N GLU A 35 8.03 15.28 13.14
CA GLU A 35 8.17 16.69 12.80
C GLU A 35 9.05 17.37 13.84
N ILE A 36 10.27 17.75 13.48
CA ILE A 36 11.05 18.59 14.38
C ILE A 36 10.59 20.04 14.22
N ALA A 37 9.87 20.55 15.22
CA ALA A 37 9.46 21.96 15.27
C ALA A 37 10.68 22.91 15.30
N THR A 38 11.76 22.53 15.97
CA THR A 38 13.09 23.16 15.89
C THR A 38 14.09 22.23 16.55
N PRO A 39 15.12 21.70 15.87
CA PRO A 39 16.04 20.80 16.55
C PRO A 39 16.91 21.67 17.46
N ASP A 40 16.93 21.36 18.76
CA ASP A 40 17.78 22.06 19.71
C ASP A 40 19.24 21.65 19.48
N PHE A 41 19.88 22.36 18.54
CA PHE A 41 21.29 22.22 18.23
C PHE A 41 22.17 23.18 19.05
N SER A 42 21.68 23.69 20.19
CA SER A 42 22.36 24.71 21.01
C SER A 42 23.77 24.32 21.50
N SER A 43 24.22 23.08 21.27
CA SER A 43 25.53 22.58 21.70
C SER A 43 26.41 21.95 20.59
N ALA A 44 25.99 21.92 19.32
CA ALA A 44 26.74 21.24 18.25
C ALA A 44 27.35 22.20 17.21
N PHE A 45 28.60 21.94 16.85
CA PHE A 45 29.30 22.53 15.70
C PHE A 45 28.51 22.16 14.42
N ASP A 46 27.96 23.18 13.75
CA ASP A 46 27.15 23.10 12.51
C ASP A 46 25.70 22.52 12.63
N ALA A 47 24.92 23.12 13.54
CA ALA A 47 23.46 22.98 13.64
C ALA A 47 22.70 22.97 12.30
N ALA A 48 23.13 23.80 11.34
CA ALA A 48 22.44 23.94 10.06
C ALA A 48 22.62 22.69 9.18
N ALA A 49 23.84 22.16 9.09
CA ALA A 49 24.11 20.92 8.36
C ALA A 49 23.35 19.72 8.96
N LEU A 50 23.28 19.64 10.29
CA LEU A 50 22.53 18.59 10.99
C LEU A 50 21.02 18.68 10.70
N SER A 51 20.44 19.89 10.71
CA SER A 51 19.04 20.13 10.35
C SER A 51 18.73 19.68 8.92
N ALA A 52 19.59 20.05 7.98
CA ALA A 52 19.43 19.68 6.58
C ALA A 52 19.53 18.16 6.38
N ALA A 53 20.48 17.50 7.04
CA ALA A 53 20.63 16.05 6.99
C ALA A 53 19.40 15.33 7.57
N TYR A 54 18.89 15.78 8.72
CA TYR A 54 17.69 15.23 9.32
C TYR A 54 16.47 15.38 8.42
N ASN A 55 16.20 16.58 7.91
CA ASN A 55 15.07 16.83 7.01
C ASN A 55 15.18 16.01 5.71
N GLY A 56 16.41 15.84 5.19
CA GLY A 56 16.67 14.96 4.06
C GLY A 56 16.33 13.49 4.36
N ALA A 57 16.69 13.00 5.54
CA ALA A 57 16.37 11.64 5.98
C ALA A 57 14.86 11.42 6.13
N VAL A 58 14.14 12.36 6.77
CA VAL A 58 12.68 12.29 6.91
C VAL A 58 11.99 12.28 5.54
N LYS A 59 12.43 13.15 4.62
CA LYS A 59 11.87 13.20 3.26
C LYS A 59 12.12 11.90 2.49
N ALA A 60 13.34 11.34 2.60
CA ALA A 60 13.68 10.09 1.94
C ALA A 60 12.84 8.91 2.49
N LEU A 61 12.68 8.84 3.81
CA LEU A 61 11.86 7.81 4.44
C LEU A 61 10.37 7.97 4.09
N SER A 62 9.84 9.19 4.10
CA SER A 62 8.47 9.47 3.65
C SER A 62 8.24 8.99 2.22
N ALA A 63 9.16 9.29 1.30
CA ALA A 63 9.03 8.88 -0.11
C ALA A 63 9.09 7.35 -0.27
N TYR A 64 9.90 6.67 0.55
CA TYR A 64 9.96 5.21 0.55
C TYR A 64 8.64 4.58 1.02
N LEU A 65 8.05 5.11 2.09
CA LEU A 65 6.76 4.63 2.62
C LEU A 65 5.62 4.88 1.62
N ASP A 66 5.60 6.04 0.97
CA ASP A 66 4.64 6.35 -0.10
C ASP A 66 4.76 5.36 -1.27
N GLY A 67 5.99 5.05 -1.68
CA GLY A 67 6.25 4.06 -2.72
C GLY A 67 5.79 2.66 -2.32
N GLY A 68 6.06 2.24 -1.08
CA GLY A 68 5.61 0.94 -0.57
C GLY A 68 4.09 0.81 -0.53
N SER A 69 3.38 1.83 -0.05
CA SER A 69 1.91 1.88 -0.04
C SER A 69 1.35 1.76 -1.46
N THR A 70 1.93 2.49 -2.42
CA THR A 70 1.53 2.41 -3.84
C THR A 70 1.71 1.01 -4.42
N GLU A 71 2.81 0.31 -4.11
CA GLU A 71 3.04 -1.05 -4.61
C GLU A 71 2.11 -2.09 -3.96
N PHE A 72 1.68 -1.90 -2.71
CA PHE A 72 0.68 -2.76 -2.07
C PHE A 72 -0.70 -2.62 -2.70
N LEU A 73 -1.19 -1.39 -2.90
CA LEU A 73 -2.45 -1.15 -3.63
C LEU A 73 -2.42 -1.69 -5.06
N LYS A 74 -1.25 -1.60 -5.71
CA LYS A 74 -1.07 -2.20 -7.04
C LYS A 74 -1.15 -3.72 -6.99
N PHE A 75 -0.63 -4.33 -5.93
CA PHE A 75 -0.69 -5.78 -5.76
C PHE A 75 -2.12 -6.26 -5.51
N GLU A 76 -2.83 -5.59 -4.61
CA GLU A 76 -4.28 -5.75 -4.39
C GLU A 76 -5.07 -5.68 -5.70
N LYS A 77 -4.89 -4.62 -6.49
CA LYS A 77 -5.53 -4.49 -7.79
C LYS A 77 -5.28 -5.68 -8.72
N ASN A 78 -4.04 -6.17 -8.80
CA ASN A 78 -3.72 -7.32 -9.63
C ASN A 78 -4.41 -8.61 -9.14
N LEU A 79 -4.64 -8.76 -7.83
CA LEU A 79 -5.39 -9.88 -7.27
C LEU A 79 -6.87 -9.80 -7.64
N LEU A 80 -7.49 -8.62 -7.53
CA LEU A 80 -8.88 -8.41 -7.95
C LEU A 80 -9.06 -8.64 -9.46
N GLU A 81 -8.14 -8.14 -10.29
CA GLU A 81 -8.15 -8.42 -11.74
C GLU A 81 -8.02 -9.92 -12.04
N ALA A 82 -7.18 -10.65 -11.30
CA ALA A 82 -7.04 -12.09 -11.44
C ALA A 82 -8.32 -12.83 -11.01
N ALA A 83 -8.99 -12.38 -9.95
CA ALA A 83 -10.25 -12.91 -9.48
C ALA A 83 -11.37 -12.73 -10.53
N ILE A 84 -11.45 -11.55 -11.16
CA ILE A 84 -12.40 -11.26 -12.25
C ILE A 84 -12.16 -12.21 -13.43
N VAL A 85 -10.92 -12.29 -13.94
CA VAL A 85 -10.59 -13.15 -15.09
C VAL A 85 -10.91 -14.63 -14.80
N TYR A 86 -10.62 -15.09 -13.58
CA TYR A 86 -10.97 -16.45 -13.18
C TYR A 86 -12.49 -16.63 -13.06
N GLY A 87 -13.20 -15.68 -12.45
CA GLY A 87 -14.65 -15.68 -12.29
C GLY A 87 -15.40 -15.73 -13.62
N GLU A 88 -15.02 -14.89 -14.59
CA GLU A 88 -15.57 -14.88 -15.95
C GLU A 88 -15.47 -16.25 -16.62
N ALA A 89 -14.32 -16.92 -16.45
CA ALA A 89 -14.08 -18.24 -17.05
C ALA A 89 -14.85 -19.38 -16.36
N HIS A 90 -15.35 -19.17 -15.13
CA HIS A 90 -15.97 -20.20 -14.29
C HIS A 90 -17.43 -19.92 -13.94
N GLY A 91 -18.07 -18.97 -14.63
CA GLY A 91 -19.51 -18.73 -14.56
C GLY A 91 -19.97 -17.83 -13.41
N MET A 92 -19.09 -16.95 -12.93
CA MET A 92 -19.46 -15.82 -12.08
C MET A 92 -20.48 -14.93 -12.82
N THR A 93 -21.43 -14.37 -12.08
CA THR A 93 -22.47 -13.51 -12.65
C THR A 93 -21.94 -12.10 -12.93
N ASP A 94 -22.54 -11.40 -13.89
CA ASP A 94 -22.22 -10.01 -14.19
C ASP A 94 -22.29 -9.10 -12.95
N ALA A 95 -23.18 -9.40 -12.00
CA ALA A 95 -23.33 -8.64 -10.77
C ALA A 95 -22.16 -8.84 -9.79
N GLU A 96 -21.62 -10.05 -9.71
CA GLU A 96 -20.44 -10.37 -8.89
C GLU A 96 -19.17 -9.78 -9.52
N ILE A 97 -19.03 -9.82 -10.85
CA ILE A 97 -17.93 -9.17 -11.57
C ILE A 97 -17.98 -7.65 -11.35
N ALA A 98 -19.15 -7.03 -11.51
CA ALA A 98 -19.31 -5.59 -11.32
C ALA A 98 -19.03 -5.15 -9.86
N ALA A 99 -19.25 -6.03 -8.87
CA ALA A 99 -18.86 -5.76 -7.50
C ALA A 99 -17.33 -5.70 -7.36
N LEU A 100 -16.60 -6.67 -7.92
CA LEU A 100 -15.13 -6.69 -7.90
C LEU A 100 -14.51 -5.53 -8.69
N GLU A 101 -15.09 -5.17 -9.83
CA GLU A 101 -14.66 -3.98 -10.59
C GLU A 101 -14.85 -2.69 -9.79
N GLY A 102 -15.90 -2.61 -8.97
CA GLY A 102 -16.17 -1.49 -8.09
C GLY A 102 -15.08 -1.25 -7.04
N GLU A 103 -14.45 -2.32 -6.55
CA GLU A 103 -13.36 -2.25 -5.57
C GLU A 103 -12.03 -1.77 -6.20
N ILE A 104 -11.83 -1.96 -7.51
CA ILE A 104 -10.60 -1.54 -8.22
C ILE A 104 -10.53 -0.02 -8.44
N ASP A 105 -11.68 0.66 -8.46
CA ASP A 105 -11.82 2.07 -8.83
C ASP A 105 -11.79 3.04 -7.61
N VAL A 106 -11.58 2.52 -6.39
CA VAL A 106 -11.45 3.31 -5.14
C VAL A 106 -9.99 3.72 -4.91
#